data_AF-A0AAV2RFM2-F1
#
_entry.id   AF-A0AAV2RFM2-F1
#
_cell.length_a   1.000
_cell.length_b   1.000
_cell.length_c   1.000
_cell.angle_alpha   90.00
_cell.angle_beta   90.00
_cell.angle_gamma   90.00
#
_symmetry.space_group_name_H-M   'P 1'
#
loop_
_entity.id
_entity.type
_entity.pdbx_description
1 polymer ?
#
loop_
_entity_poly.entity_id
_entity_poly.type
_entity_poly.pdbx_seq_one_letter_code
_entity_poly.pdbx_strand_id
1 'polypeptide(L)'
;QRLNWTPVALAATTAKSLKSFGHVAAGSNICVSAEVYMPEDTSDIAGYTEMFEAIVNSDTSGTILIGPQEHLHAALSHAAQANITALSFILMPSGPLQE
;
A
#
# COMPACT_ATOMS: atom_id res chain seq x y z
N GLN A 1 8.40 7.33 16.65
CA GLN A 1 9.62 6.52 16.42
C GLN A 1 9.92 6.58 14.92
N ARG A 2 11.18 6.79 14.50
CA ARG A 2 11.52 6.87 13.07
C ARG A 2 11.69 5.44 12.53
N LEU A 3 10.88 5.05 11.55
CA LEU A 3 10.96 3.75 10.89
C LEU A 3 12.02 3.82 9.78
N ASN A 4 13.01 2.93 9.80
CA ASN A 4 14.06 2.87 8.78
C ASN A 4 13.76 1.71 7.82
N TRP A 5 12.62 1.78 7.11
CA TRP A 5 12.25 0.77 6.14
C TRP A 5 12.85 1.09 4.78
N THR A 6 13.73 0.19 4.33
CA THR A 6 14.17 0.10 2.95
C THR A 6 14.53 -1.38 2.70
N PRO A 7 13.96 -2.04 1.67
CA PRO A 7 12.93 -1.52 0.76
C PRO A 7 11.53 -1.41 1.41
N VAL A 8 10.61 -0.72 0.73
CA VAL A 8 9.16 -0.67 1.02
C VAL A 8 8.35 -1.08 -0.20
N ALA A 9 7.16 -1.64 0.00
CA ALA A 9 6.14 -1.73 -1.05
C ALA A 9 5.18 -0.55 -0.99
N LEU A 10 4.64 -0.20 -2.14
CA LEU A 10 3.69 0.89 -2.30
C LEU A 10 2.46 0.39 -3.07
N ALA A 11 1.28 0.62 -2.51
CA ALA A 11 0.03 0.46 -3.23
C ALA A 11 -0.76 1.77 -3.23
N ALA A 12 -1.34 2.13 -4.37
CA ALA A 12 -2.17 3.34 -4.44
C ALA A 12 -3.34 3.21 -5.43
N THR A 13 -4.40 3.98 -5.21
CA THR A 13 -5.56 4.02 -6.13
C THR A 13 -5.31 4.84 -7.39
N THR A 14 -4.26 5.67 -7.43
CA THR A 14 -3.96 6.50 -8.61
C THR A 14 -2.49 6.51 -8.98
N ALA A 15 -2.21 6.64 -10.28
CA ALA A 15 -0.85 6.75 -10.81
C ALA A 15 -0.14 8.01 -10.31
N LYS A 16 -0.91 9.07 -10.03
CA LYS A 16 -0.39 10.32 -9.47
C LYS A 16 0.16 10.08 -8.07
N SER A 17 -0.57 9.34 -7.23
CA SER A 17 -0.12 8.99 -5.88
C SER A 17 1.16 8.17 -5.89
N LEU A 18 1.26 7.16 -6.78
CA LEU A 18 2.49 6.37 -6.94
C LEU A 18 3.67 7.25 -7.33
N LYS A 19 3.53 8.08 -8.37
CA LYS A 19 4.58 8.99 -8.84
C LYS A 19 5.01 9.99 -7.77
N SER A 20 4.06 10.59 -7.05
CA SER A 20 4.35 11.54 -5.99
C SER A 20 5.15 10.90 -4.85
N PHE A 21 4.76 9.68 -4.43
CA PHE A 21 5.52 8.97 -3.42
C PHE A 21 6.90 8.54 -3.92
N GLY A 22 7.01 8.01 -5.15
CA GLY A 22 8.28 7.62 -5.75
C GLY A 22 9.30 8.77 -5.79
N HIS A 23 8.85 10.00 -6.07
CA HIS A 23 9.72 11.18 -6.01
C HIS A 23 10.22 11.47 -4.58
N VAL A 24 9.35 11.37 -3.58
CA VAL A 24 9.71 11.55 -2.16
C VAL A 24 10.66 10.45 -1.68
N ALA A 25 10.40 9.20 -2.07
CA ALA A 25 11.23 8.05 -1.74
C ALA A 25 12.64 8.19 -2.31
N ALA A 26 12.76 8.59 -3.59
CA ALA A 26 14.05 8.86 -4.23
C ALA A 26 14.83 9.98 -3.51
N GLY A 27 14.16 11.07 -3.12
CA GLY A 27 14.78 12.16 -2.36
C GLY A 27 15.18 11.78 -0.93
N SER A 28 14.63 10.68 -0.41
CA SER A 28 14.83 10.22 0.98
C SER A 28 15.68 8.96 1.09
N ASN A 29 16.29 8.49 0.00
CA ASN A 29 17.04 7.22 -0.08
C ASN A 29 16.23 5.99 0.35
N ILE A 30 14.93 5.96 0.03
CA ILE A 30 14.04 4.83 0.28
C ILE A 30 13.90 4.04 -1.03
N CYS A 31 14.21 2.75 -1.01
CA CYS A 31 13.98 1.87 -2.16
C CYS A 31 12.52 1.39 -2.15
N VAL A 32 11.86 1.45 -3.31
CA VAL A 32 10.53 0.88 -3.50
C VAL A 32 10.68 -0.45 -4.24
N SER A 33 10.35 -1.57 -3.58
CA SER A 33 10.51 -2.92 -4.16
C SER A 33 9.32 -3.36 -5.01
N ALA A 34 8.13 -2.83 -4.72
CA ALA A 34 6.92 -3.05 -5.51
C ALA A 34 6.05 -1.80 -5.54
N GLU A 35 5.50 -1.51 -6.71
CA GLU A 35 4.47 -0.50 -6.93
C GLU A 35 3.25 -1.18 -7.53
N VAL A 36 2.11 -1.12 -6.84
CA VAL A 36 0.89 -1.81 -7.26
C VAL A 36 -0.29 -0.87 -7.22
N TYR A 37 -1.24 -1.05 -8.15
CA TYR A 37 -2.51 -0.34 -8.08
C TYR A 37 -3.45 -1.04 -7.12
N MET A 38 -4.10 -0.26 -6.25
CA MET A 38 -5.26 -0.77 -5.51
C MET A 38 -6.45 -0.92 -6.47
N PRO A 39 -7.29 -1.96 -6.31
CA PRO A 39 -8.51 -2.13 -7.10
C PRO A 39 -9.42 -0.90 -7.02
N GLU A 40 -10.08 -0.59 -8.15
CA GLU A 40 -11.08 0.51 -8.24
C GLU A 40 -12.39 0.17 -7.51
N ASP A 41 -12.72 -1.13 -7.40
CA ASP A 41 -13.86 -1.59 -6.62
C ASP A 41 -13.38 -2.18 -5.29
N THR A 42 -13.88 -1.64 -4.18
CA THR A 42 -13.61 -2.13 -2.82
C THR A 42 -14.07 -3.57 -2.57
N SER A 43 -14.91 -4.11 -3.45
CA SER A 43 -15.43 -5.49 -3.38
C SER A 43 -14.62 -6.49 -4.21
N ASP A 44 -13.60 -6.03 -4.95
CA ASP A 44 -12.79 -6.87 -5.84
C ASP A 44 -11.77 -7.72 -5.05
N ILE A 45 -12.25 -8.82 -4.49
CA ILE A 45 -11.44 -9.78 -3.73
C ILE A 45 -10.25 -10.30 -4.55
N ALA A 46 -10.45 -10.56 -5.85
CA ALA A 46 -9.41 -11.10 -6.71
C ALA A 46 -8.29 -10.08 -6.91
N GLY A 47 -8.65 -8.83 -7.24
CA GLY A 47 -7.70 -7.74 -7.39
C GLY A 47 -6.91 -7.44 -6.11
N TYR A 48 -7.56 -7.47 -4.94
CA TYR A 48 -6.86 -7.29 -3.66
C TYR A 48 -5.92 -8.46 -3.35
N THR A 49 -6.32 -9.69 -3.70
CA THR A 49 -5.46 -10.88 -3.53
C THR A 49 -4.21 -10.77 -4.39
N GLU A 50 -4.36 -10.48 -5.68
CA GLU A 50 -3.24 -10.28 -6.61
C GLU A 50 -2.31 -9.15 -6.15
N MET A 51 -2.89 -8.04 -5.68
CA MET A 51 -2.13 -6.91 -5.15
C MET A 51 -1.25 -7.34 -3.97
N PHE A 52 -1.81 -8.06 -3.01
CA PHE A 52 -1.07 -8.51 -1.84
C PHE A 52 -0.06 -9.61 -2.16
N GLU A 53 -0.35 -10.50 -3.09
CA GLU A 53 0.63 -11.49 -3.57
C GLU A 53 1.85 -10.80 -4.19
N ALA A 54 1.65 -9.77 -5.02
CA ALA A 54 2.75 -8.97 -5.57
C ALA A 54 3.58 -8.29 -4.47
N ILE A 55 2.93 -7.77 -3.42
CA ILE A 55 3.60 -7.12 -2.29
C ILE A 55 4.39 -8.13 -1.46
N VAL A 56 3.79 -9.27 -1.09
CA VAL A 56 4.43 -10.30 -0.27
C VAL A 56 5.65 -10.89 -0.98
N ASN A 57 5.60 -11.03 -2.30
CA ASN A 57 6.72 -11.52 -3.11
C ASN A 57 7.84 -10.47 -3.33
N SER A 58 7.70 -9.24 -2.86
CA SER A 58 8.64 -8.13 -3.12
C SER A 58 9.75 -7.96 -2.07
N ASP A 59 9.93 -8.93 -1.17
CA ASP A 59 10.96 -8.91 -0.10
C ASP A 59 10.97 -7.62 0.73
N THR A 60 9.78 -7.20 1.19
CA THR A 60 9.60 -6.02 2.04
C THR A 60 8.96 -6.40 3.38
N SER A 61 9.29 -5.64 4.42
CA SER A 61 8.61 -5.70 5.72
C SER A 61 7.58 -4.59 5.93
N GLY A 62 7.64 -3.55 5.09
CA GLY A 62 6.80 -2.35 5.18
C GLY A 62 6.00 -2.13 3.90
N THR A 63 4.71 -1.86 4.05
CA THR A 63 3.81 -1.52 2.95
C THR A 63 3.13 -0.19 3.20
N ILE A 64 3.13 0.68 2.20
CA ILE A 64 2.50 1.98 2.25
C ILE A 64 1.26 1.93 1.35
N LEU A 65 0.09 2.20 1.92
CA LEU A 65 -1.19 2.21 1.22
C LEU A 65 -1.68 3.65 1.08
N ILE A 66 -1.84 4.14 -0.15
CA ILE A 66 -2.26 5.53 -0.44
C ILE A 66 -3.58 5.55 -1.20
N GLY A 67 -4.65 6.04 -0.58
CA GLY A 67 -5.96 6.08 -1.23
C GLY A 67 -7.07 6.61 -0.34
N PRO A 68 -8.31 6.71 -0.87
CA PRO A 68 -9.49 7.04 -0.08
C PRO A 68 -9.69 6.05 1.08
N GLN A 69 -10.36 6.50 2.14
CA GLN A 69 -10.52 5.74 3.38
C GLN A 69 -11.22 4.39 3.15
N GLU A 70 -12.21 4.33 2.27
CA GLU A 70 -12.91 3.10 1.91
C GLU A 70 -11.98 2.05 1.27
N HIS A 71 -11.07 2.47 0.39
CA HIS A 71 -10.11 1.56 -0.24
C HIS A 71 -9.05 1.07 0.75
N LEU A 72 -8.61 1.93 1.66
CA LEU A 72 -7.67 1.54 2.72
C LEU A 72 -8.32 0.54 3.68
N HIS A 73 -9.58 0.76 4.03
CA HIS A 73 -10.34 -0.16 4.86
C HIS A 73 -10.55 -1.52 4.17
N ALA A 74 -10.91 -1.51 2.89
CA ALA A 74 -11.04 -2.72 2.09
C ALA A 74 -9.70 -3.48 2.01
N ALA A 75 -8.59 -2.78 1.72
CA ALA A 75 -7.25 -3.38 1.68
C ALA A 75 -6.90 -4.08 3.00
N LEU A 76 -7.12 -3.43 4.14
CA LEU A 76 -6.86 -4.03 5.46
C LEU A 76 -7.78 -5.21 5.75
N SER A 77 -9.05 -5.11 5.38
CA SER A 77 -10.03 -6.18 5.57
C SER A 77 -9.64 -7.42 4.77
N HIS A 78 -9.24 -7.24 3.51
CA HIS A 78 -8.74 -8.34 2.68
C HIS A 78 -7.41 -8.90 3.18
N ALA A 79 -6.47 -8.05 3.63
CA ALA A 79 -5.23 -8.51 4.24
C ALA A 79 -5.49 -9.38 5.48
N ALA A 80 -6.44 -8.98 6.33
CA ALA A 80 -6.84 -9.76 7.49
C ALA A 80 -7.52 -11.08 7.11
N GLN A 81 -8.42 -11.07 6.11
CA GLN A 81 -9.06 -12.29 5.59
C GLN A 81 -8.06 -13.27 4.99
N ALA A 82 -7.05 -12.76 4.29
CA ALA A 82 -5.95 -13.54 3.73
C ALA A 82 -4.86 -13.92 4.76
N ASN A 83 -5.05 -13.56 6.04
CA ASN A 83 -4.10 -13.81 7.13
C ASN A 83 -2.68 -13.27 6.85
N ILE A 84 -2.59 -12.09 6.24
CA ILE A 84 -1.33 -11.42 5.94
C ILE A 84 -0.84 -10.70 7.20
N THR A 85 0.02 -11.36 7.97
CA THR A 85 0.55 -10.85 9.24
C THR A 85 2.01 -10.41 9.17
N ALA A 86 2.70 -10.72 8.07
CA ALA A 86 4.14 -10.46 7.91
C ALA A 86 4.46 -9.00 7.55
N LEU A 87 3.45 -8.22 7.16
CA LEU A 87 3.61 -6.84 6.69
C LEU A 87 3.19 -5.86 7.77
N SER A 88 3.98 -4.78 7.89
CA SER A 88 3.57 -3.59 8.63
C SER A 88 3.00 -2.56 7.67
N PHE A 89 1.81 -2.03 7.97
CA PHE A 89 1.10 -1.08 7.11
C PHE A 89 1.24 0.36 7.58
N ILE A 90 1.56 1.27 6.66
CA ILE A 90 1.36 2.72 6.82
C ILE A 90 0.21 3.13 5.92
N LEU A 91 -0.81 3.73 6.51
CA LEU A 91 -1.98 4.24 5.80
C LEU A 91 -1.80 5.72 5.51
N MET A 92 -1.97 6.11 4.25
CA MET A 92 -1.95 7.50 3.79
C MET A 92 -3.28 7.84 3.12
N PRO A 93 -4.29 8.26 3.90
CA PRO A 93 -5.59 8.65 3.36
C PRO A 93 -5.45 9.80 2.36
N SER A 94 -6.02 9.63 1.16
CA SER A 94 -6.14 10.69 0.17
C SER A 94 -7.56 11.24 0.20
N GLY A 95 -7.73 12.47 0.67
CA GLY A 95 -9.04 13.11 0.82
C GLY A 95 -9.32 13.54 2.26
N PRO A 96 -10.47 14.15 2.54
CA PRO A 96 -10.88 14.47 3.91
C PRO A 96 -11.05 13.17 4.71
N LEU A 97 -10.46 13.13 5.90
CA LEU A 97 -10.71 12.04 6.86
C LEU A 97 -12.18 12.12 7.27
N GLN A 98 -12.93 11.03 7.07
CA GLN A 98 -14.30 10.94 7.57
C GLN A 98 -14.25 10.43 9.02
N GLU A 99 -14.85 11.21 9.93
CA GLU A 99 -14.99 10.92 11.38
C GLU A 99 -15.93 9.74 11.67
#